data_AF-A0A4R5DA45-F1
#
_entry.id   AF-A0A4R5DA45-F1
#
_cell.length_a   1.000
_cell.length_b   1.000
_cell.length_c   1.000
_cell.angle_alpha   90.00
_cell.angle_beta   90.00
_cell.angle_gamma   90.00
#
_symmetry.space_group_name_H-M   'P 1'
#
loop_
_entity.id
_entity.type
_entity.pdbx_description
1 polymer ?
#
loop_
_entity_poly.entity_id
_entity_poly.type
_entity_poly.pdbx_seq_one_letter_code
_entity_poly.pdbx_strand_id
1 'polypeptide(L)'
;MRTDHGFLVGLPEHGHIVVDDMVLDDDGLWGSDGETLLRHAARSGVLRVVCPVPEPERRRTVAGLGLSVAETWWHKDLDGVHAPRERGGAGERLDVDSAEAILVCAPPVYAPGGPVVMVRSAPSTSALRAVEQEATRRGCVVAVASAKPGIGPPPDMLEASGYTMTTEFFEGSARL
;
A
#
# COMPACT_ATOMS: atom_id res chain seq x y z
N MET A 1 -5.30 -13.28 -16.62
CA MET A 1 -6.04 -13.00 -17.88
C MET A 1 -5.14 -12.15 -18.77
N ARG A 2 -5.29 -12.23 -20.10
CA ARG A 2 -4.46 -11.44 -21.02
C ARG A 2 -5.26 -10.95 -22.22
N THR A 3 -4.87 -9.80 -22.76
CA THR A 3 -5.19 -9.36 -24.13
C THR A 3 -3.96 -9.52 -25.01
N ASP A 4 -3.97 -8.94 -26.20
CA ASP A 4 -2.79 -8.86 -27.06
C ASP A 4 -1.77 -7.82 -26.55
N HIS A 5 -2.21 -6.87 -25.70
CA HIS A 5 -1.43 -5.71 -25.26
C HIS A 5 -1.27 -5.59 -23.75
N GLY A 6 -1.56 -6.65 -23.00
CA GLY A 6 -1.42 -6.62 -21.56
C GLY A 6 -2.00 -7.82 -20.84
N PHE A 7 -1.83 -7.81 -19.52
CA PHE A 7 -2.33 -8.86 -18.67
C PHE A 7 -2.69 -8.34 -17.28
N LEU A 8 -3.52 -9.14 -16.61
CA LEU A 8 -3.97 -8.94 -15.25
C LEU A 8 -3.79 -10.24 -14.48
N VAL A 9 -3.17 -10.16 -13.32
CA VAL A 9 -3.12 -11.22 -12.30
C VAL A 9 -4.07 -10.85 -11.17
N GLY A 10 -5.08 -11.69 -10.96
CA GLY A 10 -6.06 -11.53 -9.91
C GLY A 10 -5.98 -12.71 -8.95
N LEU A 11 -5.96 -12.43 -7.65
CA LEU A 11 -5.98 -13.44 -6.60
C LEU A 11 -7.35 -13.42 -5.91
N PRO A 12 -8.07 -14.55 -5.84
CA PRO A 12 -9.30 -14.61 -5.07
C PRO A 12 -8.97 -14.59 -3.57
N GLU A 13 -9.55 -13.63 -2.84
CA GLU A 13 -9.32 -13.45 -1.41
C GLU A 13 -10.59 -12.97 -0.72
N HIS A 14 -11.09 -13.75 0.27
CA HIS A 14 -12.23 -13.38 1.13
C HIS A 14 -13.48 -12.85 0.39
N GLY A 15 -13.77 -13.38 -0.81
CA GLY A 15 -14.92 -12.96 -1.63
C GLY A 15 -14.65 -11.80 -2.59
N HIS A 16 -13.41 -11.31 -2.63
CA HIS A 16 -12.92 -10.30 -3.55
C HIS A 16 -11.95 -10.92 -4.56
N ILE A 17 -11.72 -10.24 -5.68
CA ILE A 17 -10.57 -10.47 -6.55
C ILE A 17 -9.59 -9.31 -6.34
N VAL A 18 -8.44 -9.62 -5.75
CA VAL A 18 -7.34 -8.67 -5.55
C VAL A 18 -6.50 -8.62 -6.81
N VAL A 19 -6.45 -7.46 -7.44
CA VAL A 19 -5.64 -7.17 -8.63
C VAL A 19 -4.46 -6.32 -8.21
N ASP A 20 -3.31 -6.97 -8.04
CA ASP A 20 -2.05 -6.32 -7.68
C ASP A 20 -1.24 -6.03 -8.94
N ASP A 21 -0.86 -7.10 -9.66
CA ASP A 21 -0.09 -7.01 -10.90
C ASP A 21 -1.01 -6.91 -12.13
N MET A 22 -1.00 -5.73 -12.74
CA MET A 22 -1.63 -5.47 -14.03
C MET A 22 -0.71 -4.57 -14.85
N VAL A 23 -0.42 -5.00 -16.07
CA VAL A 23 0.51 -4.32 -16.97
C VAL A 23 -0.11 -4.24 -18.35
N LEU A 24 0.03 -3.08 -18.98
CA LEU A 24 -0.28 -2.84 -20.37
C LEU A 24 1.00 -2.42 -21.10
N ASP A 25 1.07 -2.69 -22.40
CA ASP A 25 2.23 -2.30 -23.23
C ASP A 25 2.39 -0.77 -23.33
N ASP A 26 1.28 -0.02 -23.18
CA ASP A 26 1.22 1.44 -23.30
C ASP A 26 0.15 2.02 -22.37
N ASP A 27 0.43 3.17 -21.75
CA ASP A 27 -0.48 3.84 -20.80
C ASP A 27 -1.79 4.32 -21.45
N GLY A 28 -1.79 4.57 -22.76
CA GLY A 28 -2.99 4.93 -23.53
C GLY A 28 -4.04 3.81 -23.60
N LEU A 29 -3.66 2.56 -23.28
CA LEU A 29 -4.55 1.39 -23.38
C LEU A 29 -5.39 1.16 -22.11
N TRP A 30 -5.17 1.93 -21.04
CA TRP A 30 -5.93 1.79 -19.79
C TRP A 30 -7.44 2.00 -20.00
N GLY A 31 -7.84 2.89 -20.90
CA GLY A 31 -9.25 3.15 -21.21
C GLY A 31 -9.92 2.11 -22.11
N SER A 32 -9.16 1.17 -22.69
CA SER A 32 -9.69 0.13 -23.58
C SER A 32 -9.40 -1.27 -23.03
N ASP A 33 -8.16 -1.74 -23.20
CA ASP A 33 -7.73 -3.07 -22.80
C ASP A 33 -7.73 -3.19 -21.27
N GLY A 34 -7.28 -2.13 -20.59
CA GLY A 34 -7.29 -2.09 -19.14
C GLY A 34 -8.70 -2.22 -18.57
N GLU A 35 -9.63 -1.42 -19.08
CA GLU A 35 -11.04 -1.50 -18.70
C GLU A 35 -11.63 -2.88 -19.02
N THR A 36 -11.32 -3.46 -20.18
CA THR A 36 -11.80 -4.78 -20.59
C THR A 36 -11.34 -5.88 -19.64
N LEU A 37 -10.05 -5.89 -19.28
CA LEU A 37 -9.48 -6.85 -18.32
C LEU A 37 -10.15 -6.73 -16.95
N LEU A 38 -10.32 -5.51 -16.46
CA LEU A 38 -10.95 -5.24 -15.16
C LEU A 38 -12.43 -5.63 -15.14
N ARG A 39 -13.21 -5.25 -16.16
CA ARG A 39 -14.62 -5.66 -16.29
C ARG A 39 -14.78 -7.17 -16.30
N HIS A 40 -13.87 -7.88 -16.98
CA HIS A 40 -13.91 -9.34 -16.96
C HIS A 40 -13.59 -9.89 -15.58
N ALA A 41 -12.58 -9.38 -14.88
CA ALA A 41 -12.27 -9.79 -13.51
C ALA A 41 -13.46 -9.55 -12.57
N ALA A 42 -14.16 -8.41 -12.72
CA ALA A 42 -15.32 -8.05 -11.91
C ALA A 42 -16.51 -9.01 -12.05
N ARG A 43 -16.59 -9.80 -13.13
CA ARG A 43 -17.63 -10.84 -13.27
C ARG A 43 -17.53 -11.93 -12.20
N SER A 44 -16.38 -12.05 -11.55
CA SER A 44 -16.11 -13.06 -10.52
C SER A 44 -16.37 -12.54 -9.10
N GLY A 45 -16.69 -11.24 -8.91
CA GLY A 45 -16.99 -10.68 -7.60
C GLY A 45 -16.57 -9.22 -7.44
N VAL A 46 -16.51 -8.78 -6.18
CA VAL A 46 -16.00 -7.45 -5.81
C VAL A 46 -14.53 -7.37 -6.21
N LEU A 47 -14.16 -6.27 -6.87
CA LEU A 47 -12.77 -6.02 -7.21
C LEU A 47 -12.10 -5.23 -6.09
N ARG A 48 -10.84 -5.56 -5.85
CA ARG A 48 -9.90 -4.73 -5.10
C ARG A 48 -8.66 -4.52 -5.95
N VAL A 49 -8.42 -3.30 -6.42
CA VAL A 49 -7.35 -2.98 -7.37
C VAL A 49 -6.31 -2.10 -6.70
N VAL A 50 -5.06 -2.54 -6.73
CA VAL A 50 -3.91 -1.75 -6.30
C VAL A 50 -3.57 -0.74 -7.38
N CYS A 51 -3.42 0.53 -7.03
CA CYS A 51 -3.10 1.59 -7.98
C CYS A 51 -1.96 2.46 -7.42
N PRO A 52 -0.72 2.30 -7.90
CA PRO A 52 0.37 3.22 -7.58
C PRO A 52 0.02 4.66 -7.96
N VAL A 53 0.36 5.62 -7.09
CA VAL A 53 0.11 7.05 -7.32
C VAL A 53 0.69 7.57 -8.64
N PRO A 54 1.91 7.14 -9.07
CA PRO A 54 2.49 7.53 -10.36
C PRO A 54 1.75 7.01 -11.60
N GLU A 55 0.70 6.19 -11.47
CA GLU A 55 -0.09 5.63 -12.58
C GLU A 55 -1.49 6.27 -12.65
N PRO A 56 -1.63 7.53 -13.11
CA PRO A 56 -2.92 8.22 -13.11
C PRO A 56 -3.95 7.60 -14.06
N GLU A 57 -3.53 6.97 -15.16
CA GLU A 57 -4.40 6.33 -16.15
C GLU A 57 -5.11 5.11 -15.54
N ARG A 58 -4.35 4.25 -14.84
CA ARG A 58 -4.88 3.12 -14.07
C ARG A 58 -5.94 3.58 -13.08
N ARG A 59 -5.63 4.60 -12.29
CA ARG A 59 -6.56 5.17 -11.30
C ARG A 59 -7.82 5.72 -11.93
N ARG A 60 -7.69 6.47 -13.03
CA ARG A 60 -8.82 7.03 -13.78
C ARG A 60 -9.74 5.93 -14.30
N THR A 61 -9.18 4.87 -14.90
CA THR A 61 -9.95 3.72 -15.38
C THR A 61 -10.68 3.02 -14.25
N VAL A 62 -9.98 2.72 -13.15
CA VAL A 62 -10.56 2.02 -12.00
C VAL A 62 -11.67 2.84 -11.34
N ALA A 63 -11.48 4.15 -11.18
CA ALA A 63 -12.53 5.05 -10.71
C ALA A 63 -13.71 5.15 -11.70
N GLY A 64 -13.44 5.14 -13.01
CA GLY A 64 -14.45 5.12 -14.06
C GLY A 64 -15.36 3.89 -14.02
N LEU A 65 -14.85 2.76 -13.52
CA LEU A 65 -15.63 1.54 -13.26
C LEU A 65 -16.52 1.64 -12.02
N GLY A 66 -16.46 2.75 -11.27
CA GLY A 66 -17.27 2.99 -10.08
C GLY A 66 -16.68 2.45 -8.79
N LEU A 67 -15.41 2.03 -8.80
CA LEU A 67 -14.69 1.69 -7.56
C LEU A 67 -14.29 2.96 -6.80
N SER A 68 -14.14 2.82 -5.48
CA SER A 68 -13.75 3.91 -4.58
C SER A 68 -12.51 3.54 -3.77
N VAL A 69 -11.70 4.53 -3.39
CA VAL A 69 -10.54 4.30 -2.51
C VAL A 69 -11.02 3.76 -1.17
N ALA A 70 -10.59 2.54 -0.83
CA ALA A 70 -10.90 1.88 0.44
C ALA A 70 -9.72 1.89 1.42
N GLU A 71 -8.49 2.03 0.89
CA GLU A 71 -7.26 2.08 1.67
C GLU A 71 -6.21 2.88 0.89
N THR A 72 -5.32 3.56 1.60
CA THR A 72 -4.13 4.19 1.03
C THR A 72 -2.90 3.72 1.78
N TRP A 73 -1.80 3.51 1.06
CA TRP A 73 -0.49 3.23 1.65
C TRP A 73 0.41 4.44 1.51
N TRP A 74 1.15 4.66 2.59
CA TRP A 74 2.02 5.80 2.79
C TRP A 74 3.39 5.30 3.22
N HIS A 75 4.44 5.96 2.75
CA HIS A 75 5.80 5.66 3.16
C HIS A 75 6.53 6.88 3.71
N LYS A 76 7.52 6.64 4.57
CA LYS A 76 8.46 7.63 5.05
C LYS A 76 9.81 6.97 5.26
N ASP A 77 10.84 7.55 4.69
CA ASP A 77 12.21 7.13 4.95
C ASP A 77 12.59 7.48 6.40
N LEU A 78 13.28 6.56 7.07
CA LEU A 78 13.74 6.74 8.45
C LEU A 78 15.23 7.03 8.46
N ASP A 79 15.63 8.02 9.26
CA ASP A 79 17.02 8.45 9.45
C ASP A 79 17.78 7.44 10.33
N GLY A 80 18.09 6.25 9.80
CA GLY A 80 18.55 5.10 10.60
C GLY A 80 19.84 4.39 10.18
N VAL A 81 20.57 4.90 9.18
CA VAL A 81 21.66 4.15 8.52
C VAL A 81 22.86 3.85 9.45
N HIS A 82 22.98 4.50 10.61
CA HIS A 82 24.23 4.51 11.40
C HIS A 82 24.12 4.10 12.89
N ALA A 83 22.95 3.71 13.41
CA ALA A 83 22.84 3.31 14.82
C ALA A 83 23.29 1.85 15.06
N PRO A 84 23.87 1.53 16.25
CA PRO A 84 24.09 0.14 16.67
C PRO A 84 22.77 -0.63 16.63
N ARG A 85 22.72 -1.70 15.83
CA ARG A 85 21.49 -2.43 15.55
C ARG A 85 21.19 -3.42 16.66
N GLU A 86 20.16 -3.16 17.44
CA GLU A 86 19.43 -4.23 18.11
C GLU A 86 18.70 -5.01 17.02
N ARG A 87 19.11 -6.25 16.73
CA ARG A 87 18.50 -7.03 15.65
C ARG A 87 17.07 -7.41 16.05
N GLY A 88 16.10 -6.67 15.53
CA GLY A 88 14.70 -7.08 15.53
C GLY A 88 14.45 -8.18 14.50
N GLY A 89 13.59 -9.13 14.84
CA GLY A 89 13.18 -10.20 13.93
C GLY A 89 12.01 -9.77 13.06
N ALA A 90 11.93 -10.26 11.82
CA ALA A 90 10.70 -10.13 11.05
C ALA A 90 9.53 -10.79 11.79
N GLY A 91 8.38 -10.12 11.83
CA GLY A 91 7.21 -10.52 12.59
C GLY A 91 7.15 -9.99 14.02
N GLU A 92 8.20 -9.32 14.51
CA GLU A 92 8.21 -8.70 15.83
C GLU A 92 7.20 -7.54 15.89
N ARG A 93 6.33 -7.56 16.90
CA ARG A 93 5.37 -6.49 17.16
C ARG A 93 6.02 -5.39 17.98
N LEU A 94 5.74 -4.14 17.62
CA LEU A 94 6.12 -2.95 18.36
C LEU A 94 4.84 -2.31 18.90
N ASP A 95 4.70 -2.33 20.23
CA ASP A 95 3.63 -1.63 20.94
C ASP A 95 4.27 -0.49 21.73
N VAL A 96 4.21 0.73 21.19
CA VAL A 96 4.88 1.91 21.74
C VAL A 96 3.89 3.07 21.81
N ASP A 97 3.69 3.64 22.99
CA ASP A 97 2.81 4.80 23.21
C ASP A 97 1.41 4.66 22.57
N SER A 98 0.82 3.46 22.71
CA SER A 98 -0.49 3.09 22.14
C SER A 98 -0.56 3.04 20.61
N ALA A 99 0.57 3.15 19.92
CA ALA A 99 0.68 2.78 18.52
C ALA A 99 1.09 1.32 18.38
N GLU A 100 0.50 0.66 17.39
CA GLU A 100 0.77 -0.74 17.05
C GLU A 100 1.48 -0.80 15.71
N ALA A 101 2.60 -1.53 15.66
CA ALA A 101 3.33 -1.77 14.44
C ALA A 101 3.95 -3.17 14.41
N ILE A 102 4.43 -3.57 13.25
CA ILE A 102 5.14 -4.84 13.05
C ILE A 102 6.37 -4.62 12.19
N LEU A 103 7.48 -5.25 12.59
CA LEU A 103 8.69 -5.30 11.77
C LEU A 103 8.50 -6.34 10.68
N VAL A 104 8.74 -5.97 9.43
CA VAL A 104 8.70 -6.86 8.28
C VAL A 104 10.04 -6.83 7.54
N CYS A 105 10.34 -7.90 6.81
CA CYS A 105 11.48 -7.88 5.89
C CYS A 105 11.25 -6.80 4.85
N ALA A 106 12.27 -5.98 4.55
CA ALA A 106 12.20 -5.19 3.34
C ALA A 106 12.08 -6.11 2.11
N PRO A 107 11.25 -5.73 1.13
CA PRO A 107 11.43 -6.15 -0.24
C PRO A 107 12.91 -6.00 -0.67
N PRO A 108 13.46 -6.93 -1.47
CA PRO A 108 14.88 -6.97 -1.83
C PRO A 108 15.35 -5.77 -2.68
N VAL A 109 14.45 -4.85 -3.00
CA VAL A 109 14.68 -3.69 -3.86
C VAL A 109 15.13 -2.43 -3.10
N TYR A 110 15.04 -2.41 -1.76
CA TYR A 110 15.45 -1.25 -0.97
C TYR A 110 16.97 -1.21 -0.73
N ALA A 111 17.57 -0.04 -0.97
CA ALA A 111 18.98 0.26 -0.67
C ALA A 111 19.08 1.55 0.18
N PRO A 112 19.69 1.52 1.38
CA PRO A 112 20.23 0.34 2.03
C PRO A 112 19.12 -0.66 2.41
N GLY A 113 19.41 -1.95 2.27
CA GLY A 113 18.49 -2.98 2.77
C GLY A 113 18.38 -2.90 4.30
N GLY A 114 17.23 -3.30 4.84
CA GLY A 114 16.94 -3.30 6.27
C GLY A 114 15.50 -3.74 6.54
N PRO A 115 15.08 -3.96 7.78
CA PRO A 115 13.66 -4.15 8.07
C PRO A 115 12.85 -2.89 7.69
N VAL A 116 11.56 -3.10 7.47
CA VAL A 116 10.56 -2.03 7.32
C VAL A 116 9.62 -2.14 8.52
N VAL A 117 9.19 -1.01 9.07
CA VAL A 117 8.12 -1.01 10.07
C VAL A 117 6.79 -0.77 9.37
N MET A 118 5.80 -1.64 9.59
CA MET A 118 4.43 -1.44 9.15
C MET A 118 3.57 -0.97 10.32
N VAL A 119 3.21 0.31 10.31
CA VAL A 119 2.34 0.95 11.30
C VAL A 119 0.90 0.56 11.02
N ARG A 120 0.25 -0.10 11.98
CA ARG A 120 -1.13 -0.58 11.90
C ARG A 120 -2.10 0.37 12.57
N SER A 121 -1.68 1.03 13.64
CA SER A 121 -2.45 2.06 14.33
C SER A 121 -1.54 3.06 15.01
N ALA A 122 -1.94 4.33 15.02
CA ALA A 122 -1.33 5.36 15.85
C ALA A 122 -2.40 6.42 16.17
N PRO A 123 -2.75 6.63 17.45
CA PRO A 123 -3.83 7.56 17.82
C PRO A 123 -3.42 9.04 17.73
N SER A 124 -2.13 9.33 17.60
CA SER A 124 -1.61 10.69 17.56
C SER A 124 -0.26 10.78 16.83
N THR A 125 0.13 11.99 16.43
CA THR A 125 1.46 12.26 15.87
C THR A 125 2.59 11.90 16.83
N SER A 126 2.39 12.04 18.14
CA SER A 126 3.39 11.67 19.14
C SER A 126 3.59 10.16 19.21
N ALA A 127 2.49 9.38 19.19
CA ALA A 127 2.55 7.92 19.17
C ALA A 127 3.20 7.40 17.88
N LEU A 128 2.84 7.99 16.73
CA LEU A 128 3.47 7.68 15.44
C LEU A 128 4.98 7.91 15.50
N ARG A 129 5.42 9.08 16.00
CA ARG A 129 6.84 9.41 16.16
C ARG A 129 7.56 8.44 17.11
N ALA A 130 6.92 8.00 18.18
CA ALA A 130 7.52 7.05 19.12
C ALA A 130 7.80 5.69 18.44
N VAL A 131 6.86 5.21 17.60
CA VAL A 131 7.07 4.02 16.77
C VAL A 131 8.18 4.22 15.74
N GLU A 132 8.23 5.37 15.07
CA GLU A 132 9.32 5.68 14.11
C GLU A 132 10.70 5.62 14.80
N GLN A 133 10.80 6.17 16.02
CA GLN A 133 12.04 6.18 16.80
C GLN A 133 12.44 4.77 17.26
N GLU A 134 11.49 3.96 17.74
CA GLU A 134 11.75 2.55 18.07
C GLU A 134 12.17 1.77 16.81
N ALA A 135 11.45 1.92 15.70
CA ALA A 135 11.78 1.26 14.44
C ALA A 135 13.19 1.63 13.95
N THR A 136 13.56 2.90 14.07
CA THR A 136 14.91 3.40 13.75
C THR A 136 15.96 2.73 14.63
N ARG A 137 15.71 2.59 15.95
CA ARG A 137 16.61 1.86 16.87
C ARG A 137 16.76 0.38 16.51
N ARG A 138 15.72 -0.23 15.93
CA ARG A 138 15.73 -1.60 15.38
C ARG A 138 16.36 -1.71 13.99
N GLY A 139 16.86 -0.60 13.44
CA GLY A 139 17.53 -0.55 12.15
C GLY A 139 16.57 -0.53 10.96
N CYS A 140 15.31 -0.15 11.15
CA CYS A 140 14.39 0.05 10.03
C CYS A 140 14.80 1.24 9.18
N VAL A 141 14.62 1.10 7.88
CA VAL A 141 14.98 2.14 6.89
C VAL A 141 13.76 2.88 6.35
N VAL A 142 12.58 2.26 6.44
CA VAL A 142 11.32 2.82 5.97
C VAL A 142 10.23 2.51 6.98
N ALA A 143 9.34 3.46 7.20
CA ALA A 143 8.04 3.25 7.82
C ALA A 143 6.95 3.25 6.74
N VAL A 144 6.08 2.25 6.79
CA VAL A 144 4.89 2.14 5.94
C VAL A 144 3.66 2.23 6.83
N ALA A 145 2.69 3.04 6.44
CA ALA A 145 1.41 3.15 7.11
C ALA A 145 0.27 2.83 6.14
N SER A 146 -0.68 2.02 6.61
CA SER A 146 -1.97 1.82 5.94
C SER A 146 -3.01 2.73 6.58
N ALA A 147 -3.66 3.57 5.78
CA ALA A 147 -4.76 4.42 6.20
C ALA A 147 -6.07 3.90 5.59
N LYS A 148 -6.98 3.46 6.46
CA LYS A 148 -8.33 3.00 6.15
C LYS A 148 -9.34 3.83 6.95
N PRO A 149 -10.57 4.04 6.45
CA PRO A 149 -11.63 4.64 7.26
C PRO A 149 -11.82 3.89 8.59
N GLY A 150 -11.60 4.58 9.70
CA GLY A 150 -11.75 4.02 11.07
C GLY A 150 -10.62 3.07 11.52
N ILE A 151 -9.62 2.80 10.69
CA ILE A 151 -8.50 1.91 11.04
C ILE A 151 -7.18 2.57 10.59
N GLY A 152 -6.23 2.66 11.51
CA GLY A 152 -4.90 3.18 11.23
C GLY A 152 -4.78 4.70 11.38
N PRO A 153 -3.57 5.23 11.12
CA PRO A 153 -3.29 6.67 11.12
C PRO A 153 -4.18 7.44 10.10
N PRO A 154 -4.80 8.57 10.48
CA PRO A 154 -5.51 9.42 9.51
C PRO A 154 -4.55 10.00 8.44
N PRO A 155 -4.98 10.15 7.16
CA PRO A 155 -4.15 10.72 6.10
C PRO A 155 -3.53 12.08 6.43
N ASP A 156 -4.30 13.02 6.97
CA ASP A 156 -3.81 14.36 7.33
C ASP A 156 -2.68 14.30 8.37
N MET A 157 -2.72 13.32 9.28
CA MET A 157 -1.68 13.10 10.26
C MET A 157 -0.40 12.53 9.62
N LEU A 158 -0.55 11.63 8.64
CA LEU A 158 0.56 11.05 7.89
C LEU A 158 1.26 12.13 7.06
N GLU A 159 0.50 12.94 6.32
CA GLU A 159 1.02 14.07 5.55
C GLU A 159 1.77 15.07 6.44
N ALA A 160 1.15 15.49 7.55
CA ALA A 160 1.80 16.38 8.53
C ALA A 160 3.05 15.77 9.19
N SER A 161 3.19 14.45 9.16
CA SER A 161 4.35 13.72 9.70
C SER A 161 5.43 13.44 8.64
N GLY A 162 5.24 13.93 7.40
CA GLY A 162 6.20 13.80 6.31
C GLY A 162 6.10 12.48 5.54
N TYR A 163 5.00 11.74 5.67
CA TYR A 163 4.74 10.59 4.82
C TYR A 163 4.29 11.03 3.43
N THR A 164 4.66 10.24 2.43
CA THR A 164 4.17 10.39 1.05
C THR A 164 3.24 9.24 0.71
N MET A 165 2.08 9.53 0.10
CA MET A 165 1.17 8.50 -0.38
C MET A 165 1.76 7.83 -1.63
N THR A 166 1.86 6.51 -1.63
CA THR A 166 2.44 5.75 -2.75
C THR A 166 1.41 4.95 -3.51
N THR A 167 0.32 4.55 -2.85
CA THR A 167 -0.62 3.58 -3.40
C THR A 167 -2.02 3.83 -2.90
N GLU A 168 -2.98 3.74 -3.79
CA GLU A 168 -4.41 3.73 -3.49
C GLU A 168 -4.95 2.33 -3.79
N PHE A 169 -5.72 1.76 -2.88
CA PHE A 169 -6.44 0.51 -3.09
C PHE A 169 -7.91 0.87 -3.33
N PHE A 170 -8.34 0.65 -4.55
CA PHE A 170 -9.72 0.85 -4.96
C PHE A 170 -10.51 -0.42 -4.71
N GLU A 171 -11.73 -0.30 -4.21
CA GLU A 171 -12.60 -1.44 -3.96
C GLU A 171 -14.04 -1.14 -4.41
N GLY A 172 -14.73 -2.17 -4.90
CA GLY A 172 -16.14 -2.10 -5.22
C GLY A 172 -16.58 -3.08 -6.30
N SER A 173 -17.90 -3.13 -6.52
CA SER A 173 -18.48 -3.82 -7.67
C SER A 173 -18.37 -2.94 -8.90
N ALA A 174 -17.68 -3.42 -9.94
CA ALA A 174 -17.59 -2.67 -11.19
C ALA A 174 -18.98 -2.48 -11.80
N ARG A 175 -19.26 -1.27 -12.30
CA ARG A 175 -20.45 -0.99 -13.10
C ARG A 175 -20.28 -1.66 -14.44
N LEU A 176 -20.91 -2.82 -14.63
CA LEU A 176 -20.83 -3.60 -15.87
C LEU A 176 -21.51 -2.91 -17.06
#